data_AF-A0A925TBS1-F1
#
_entry.id   AF-A0A925TBS1-F1
#
_cell.length_a   1.000
_cell.length_b   1.000
_cell.length_c   1.000
_cell.angle_alpha   90.00
_cell.angle_beta   90.00
_cell.angle_gamma   90.00
#
_symmetry.space_group_name_H-M   'P 1'
#
loop_
_entity.id
_entity.type
_entity.pdbx_description
1 polymer ?
#
loop_
_entity_poly.entity_id
_entity_poly.type
_entity_poly.pdbx_seq_one_letter_code
_entity_poly.pdbx_strand_id
1 'polypeptide(L)' 'MTIGTAYTRAVSPRIAECALTHLSRQPIDPARAIAQHQDYEAALTAAGMSVVRLPDLADAPDGVFV' A
#
# COMPACT_ATOMS: atom_id res chain seq x y z
N MET A 1 -9.63 17.11 15.44
CA MET A 1 -10.21 17.43 14.12
C MET A 1 -9.25 16.84 13.09
N THR A 2 -9.70 15.92 12.24
CA THR A 2 -8.84 15.31 11.21
C THR A 2 -8.68 16.24 10.02
N ILE A 3 -7.50 16.27 9.39
CA ILE A 3 -7.22 17.16 8.25
C ILE A 3 -7.68 16.57 6.90
N GLY A 4 -8.14 15.31 6.89
CA GLY A 4 -8.64 14.60 5.72
C GLY A 4 -8.81 13.10 5.97
N THR A 5 -9.31 12.38 4.97
CA THR A 5 -9.42 10.91 4.95
C THR A 5 -8.45 10.35 3.93
N ALA A 6 -7.64 9.38 4.35
CA ALA A 6 -6.75 8.64 3.47
C ALA A 6 -7.27 7.21 3.33
N TYR A 7 -7.58 6.79 2.10
CA TYR A 7 -7.96 5.42 1.81
C TYR A 7 -6.70 4.61 1.51
N THR A 8 -6.56 3.47 2.17
CA THR A 8 -5.45 2.55 1.95
C THR A 8 -5.97 1.14 1.71
N ARG A 9 -5.14 0.28 1.14
CA ARG A 9 -5.41 -1.16 1.05
C ARG A 9 -4.11 -1.89 1.37
N ALA A 10 -4.22 -3.05 2.01
CA ALA A 10 -3.04 -3.86 2.31
C ALA A 10 -2.24 -4.21 1.05
N VAL A 11 -0.92 -4.35 1.23
CA VAL A 11 -0.02 -4.89 0.20
C VAL A 11 -0.43 -6.33 -0.11
N SER A 12 -0.67 -6.62 -1.40
CA SER A 12 -0.94 -7.99 -1.84
C SER A 12 0.30 -8.88 -1.64
N PRO A 13 0.15 -10.14 -1.21
CA PRO A 13 1.24 -11.13 -1.23
C PRO A 13 1.85 -11.30 -2.62
N ARG A 14 1.11 -10.95 -3.67
CA ARG A 14 1.51 -11.02 -5.09
C ARG A 14 2.11 -9.71 -5.61
N ILE A 15 2.48 -8.76 -4.74
CA ILE A 15 3.06 -7.47 -5.16
C ILE A 15 4.25 -7.60 -6.11
N ALA A 16 5.01 -8.70 -6.03
CA ALA A 16 6.11 -9.00 -6.97
C ALA A 16 5.66 -9.16 -8.44
N GLU A 17 4.36 -9.40 -8.67
CA GLU A 17 3.72 -9.55 -9.98
C GLU A 17 3.02 -8.26 -10.46
N CYS A 18 3.15 -7.15 -9.74
CA CYS A 18 2.49 -5.87 -10.06
C CYS A 18 2.76 -5.42 -11.50
N ALA A 19 1.78 -4.77 -12.14
CA ALA A 19 1.94 -4.29 -13.49
C ALA A 19 3.03 -3.20 -13.57
N LEU A 20 4.00 -3.38 -14.47
CA LEU A 20 5.01 -2.37 -14.78
C LEU A 20 4.93 -2.04 -16.27
N THR A 21 4.85 -0.75 -16.57
CA THR A 21 5.00 -0.23 -17.93
C THR A 21 6.26 0.62 -17.99
N HIS A 22 6.98 0.59 -19.12
CA HIS A 22 8.14 1.46 -19.39
C HIS A 22 9.39 1.29 -18.50
N LEU A 23 9.37 0.38 -17.52
CA LEU A 23 10.49 0.10 -16.61
C LEU A 23 10.85 -1.39 -16.64
N SER A 24 12.14 -1.69 -16.54
CA SER A 24 12.60 -3.06 -16.29
C SER A 24 12.26 -3.48 -14.85
N ARG A 25 11.71 -4.68 -14.68
CA ARG A 25 11.36 -5.19 -13.35
C ARG A 25 12.62 -5.36 -12.50
N GLN A 26 12.55 -4.84 -11.28
CA GLN A 26 13.47 -5.16 -10.19
C GLN A 26 12.74 -6.03 -9.17
N PRO A 27 13.43 -6.98 -8.50
CA PRO A 27 12.82 -7.78 -7.45
C PRO A 27 12.22 -6.89 -6.34
N ILE A 28 10.99 -7.19 -5.95
CA ILE A 28 10.32 -6.58 -4.79
C ILE A 28 10.40 -7.58 -3.65
N ASP A 29 10.89 -7.13 -2.50
CA ASP A 29 10.78 -7.88 -1.24
C ASP A 29 9.39 -7.60 -0.62
N PRO A 30 8.47 -8.59 -0.58
CA PRO A 30 7.12 -8.38 -0.09
C PRO A 30 7.07 -8.04 1.41
N ALA A 31 7.97 -8.60 2.21
CA ALA A 31 8.00 -8.34 3.65
C ALA A 31 8.43 -6.88 3.91
N ARG A 32 9.43 -6.41 3.16
CA ARG A 32 9.83 -5.00 3.19
C ARG A 32 8.71 -4.08 2.72
N ALA A 33 7.99 -4.44 1.64
CA ALA A 33 6.87 -3.64 1.14
C ALA A 33 5.74 -3.51 2.17
N ILE A 34 5.41 -4.59 2.89
CA ILE A 34 4.43 -4.58 3.98
C ILE A 34 4.86 -3.65 5.11
N ALA A 35 6.11 -3.76 5.56
CA ALA A 35 6.64 -2.90 6.62
C ALA A 35 6.60 -1.42 6.22
N GLN A 36 7.04 -1.10 4.99
CA GLN A 36 6.98 0.25 4.45
C GLN A 36 5.56 0.80 4.36
N HIS A 37 4.58 -0.04 4.01
CA HIS A 37 3.18 0.38 3.96
C HIS A 37 2.60 0.64 5.35
N GLN A 38 2.97 -0.15 6.35
CA GLN A 38 2.60 0.09 7.75
C GLN A 38 3.18 1.43 8.26
N ASP A 39 4.44 1.71 7.94
CA ASP A 39 5.08 3.00 8.26
C ASP A 39 4.37 4.17 7.58
N TYR A 40 3.94 3.99 6.32
CA TYR A 40 3.16 4.99 5.60
C TYR A 40 1.81 5.28 6.27
N GLU A 41 1.04 4.27 6.66
CA GLU A 41 -0.22 4.46 7.39
C GLU A 41 -0.05 5.14 8.75
N ALA A 42 1.03 4.82 9.45
CA ALA A 42 1.41 5.50 10.68
C ALA A 42 1.73 6.98 10.43
N ALA A 43 2.46 7.29 9.36
CA ALA A 43 2.78 8.66 8.97
C ALA A 43 1.52 9.46 8.58
N LEU A 44 0.57 8.85 7.88
CA LEU A 44 -0.73 9.49 7.56
C LEU A 44 -1.50 9.85 8.83
N THR A 45 -1.54 8.93 9.79
CA THR A 45 -2.20 9.14 11.09
C THR A 45 -1.48 10.23 11.89
N ALA A 46 -0.15 10.21 11.92
CA ALA A 46 0.67 11.23 12.59
C ALA A 46 0.50 12.63 11.98
N ALA A 47 0.24 12.70 10.66
CA ALA A 47 -0.12 13.93 9.97
C ALA A 47 -1.55 14.42 10.29
N GLY A 48 -2.33 13.67 11.06
CA GLY A 48 -3.69 14.04 11.48
C GLY A 48 -4.79 13.60 10.50
N MET A 49 -4.51 12.67 9.59
CA MET A 49 -5.53 12.08 8.71
C MET A 49 -6.24 10.90 9.37
N SER A 50 -7.48 10.66 8.95
CA SER A 50 -8.20 9.41 9.26
C SER A 50 -7.85 8.37 8.20
N VAL A 51 -7.13 7.32 8.58
CA VAL A 51 -6.83 6.19 7.68
C VAL A 51 -8.02 5.23 7.63
N VAL A 52 -8.53 4.97 6.43
CA VAL A 52 -9.59 4.00 6.16
C VAL A 52 -9.01 2.88 5.30
N ARG A 53 -8.78 1.73 5.93
CA ARG A 53 -8.38 0.51 5.23
C ARG A 53 -9.58 -0.11 4.51
N LEU A 54 -9.49 -0.14 3.17
CA LEU A 54 -10.42 -0.84 2.30
C LEU A 54 -10.26 -2.37 2.44
N PRO A 55 -11.26 -3.18 2.06
CA PRO A 55 -11.12 -4.63 2.02
C PRO A 55 -9.90 -5.06 1.21
N ASP A 56 -9.21 -6.08 1.71
CA ASP A 56 -8.01 -6.62 1.10
C ASP A 56 -8.32 -7.26 -0.26
N LEU A 57 -7.36 -7.16 -1.17
CA LEU A 57 -7.38 -7.82 -2.48
C LEU A 57 -6.11 -8.66 -2.63
N ALA A 58 -6.00 -9.72 -1.83
CA ALA A 58 -4.80 -10.56 -1.81
C ALA A 58 -4.42 -11.11 -3.19
N ASP A 59 -5.41 -11.41 -4.03
CA ASP A 59 -5.19 -11.96 -5.38
C ASP A 59 -4.84 -10.92 -6.45
N ALA A 60 -4.97 -9.63 -6.16
CA ALA A 60 -4.66 -8.54 -7.08
C ALA A 60 -3.27 -7.95 -6.76
N PRO A 61 -2.24 -8.19 -7.59
CA PRO A 61 -0.88 -7.69 -7.36
C PRO A 61 -0.80 -6.18 -7.13
N ASP A 62 -1.63 -5.43 -7.86
CA ASP A 62 -1.69 -3.96 -7.83
C ASP A 62 -2.72 -3.41 -6.84
N GLY A 63 -3.37 -4.27 -6.03
CA GLY A 63 -4.50 -3.89 -5.18
C GLY A 63 -4.21 -2.79 -4.17
N VAL A 64 -2.93 -2.61 -3.78
CA VAL A 64 -2.46 -1.57 -2.85
C VAL A 64 -2.55 -0.15 -3.44
N PHE A 65 -2.57 -0.01 -4.76
CA PHE A 65 -2.54 1.29 -5.46
C PHE A 65 -3.95 1.87 -5.63
N VAL A 66 -4.47 2.48 -4.56
CA VAL A 66 -5.77 3.17 -4.49
C VAL A 66 -5.63 4.68 -4.47
#